data_AF-A0A9E1ICQ9-F1
#
_entry.id   AF-A0A9E1ICQ9-F1
#
_cell.length_a   1.000
_cell.length_b   1.000
_cell.length_c   1.000
_cell.angle_alpha   90.00
_cell.angle_beta   90.00
_cell.angle_gamma   90.00
#
_symmetry.space_group_name_H-M   'P 1'
#
loop_
_entity.id
_entity.type
_entity.pdbx_description
1 polymer ?
#
loop_
_entity_poly.entity_id
_entity_poly.type
_entity_poly.pdbx_seq_one_letter_code
_entity_poly.pdbx_strand_id
1 'polypeptide(L)'
;MRTYSTRGSGGADSSPKTEEQKAENLEEMLGNEAMQGLLEEEGSTQDGFWDDITTWFHNLFSDDEETVAVEEAETVKADEVAEVVEEVVADPTLAARTDTIVVGATGAIIGAAENYKVWDGPGADASSSDTIVDGKPVEVVEVSDARIKIKYRDGNVNAEGWVDKAYFSPQPDLNRETSETGEEVQEDYLYKLVEGDQTPTATLSGSDVAQGYLADCFFIAALNAVGNARPEHLQDAITYDASTGLYKVRFYEETGWDWGNDKPIFTEHYEYVDGYLPQDSGNLAYADATSASHWGPIYEKAFAQWRGGYDEIGEGGASSDAMEALTGVQSVPKTVSTMAEDEVVPFFEQAKTDGLAVTCGSLDSMEGTKQTPLTSTAQTTYKTEEGPDGTEIKTRVPHPGPYKGKITLGHADQTPKPGTVKITDSDGHVAQTTDSGAGIHDEEAELKGTDLKSGEVQYETKDLELLYKDDKGPDKDSDLEVEYKYWGLIFPAKTVYAWHAYVFDSVVDGKIKLYNPWGSCQPDPLTAAEFQTYFSDLSTNKVPQKEKPEAGA
;
A
#
# COMPACT_ATOMS: atom_id res chain seq x y z
N MET A 1 -29.04 -21.40 12.18
CA MET A 1 -30.29 -20.67 12.54
C MET A 1 -29.98 -19.67 13.63
N ARG A 2 -29.78 -18.41 13.25
CA ARG A 2 -30.03 -17.22 14.08
C ARG A 2 -30.12 -16.05 13.10
N THR A 3 -31.35 -15.69 12.78
CA THR A 3 -31.73 -14.56 11.94
C THR A 3 -31.58 -13.27 12.75
N TYR A 4 -30.91 -12.26 12.20
CA TYR A 4 -30.99 -10.89 12.70
C TYR A 4 -31.86 -10.02 11.79
N SER A 5 -32.67 -9.22 12.45
CA SER A 5 -33.78 -8.43 11.94
C SER A 5 -33.31 -7.03 11.56
N THR A 6 -33.73 -6.56 10.37
CA THR A 6 -33.52 -5.21 9.85
C THR A 6 -34.40 -4.16 10.58
N ARG A 7 -33.82 -2.98 10.83
CA ARG A 7 -34.46 -1.66 11.06
C ARG A 7 -33.32 -0.65 10.99
N GLY A 8 -33.37 0.50 10.32
CA GLY A 8 -34.40 1.25 9.62
C GLY A 8 -33.83 2.67 9.52
N SER A 9 -33.68 3.16 8.30
CA SER A 9 -32.98 4.39 7.90
C SER A 9 -33.66 5.68 8.38
N GLY A 10 -32.84 6.70 8.63
CA GLY A 10 -33.23 8.11 8.69
C GLY A 10 -32.20 8.92 7.92
N GLY A 11 -32.59 9.44 6.75
CA GLY A 11 -31.69 10.10 5.80
C GLY A 11 -31.29 11.53 6.19
N ALA A 12 -30.11 11.93 5.71
CA ALA A 12 -29.66 13.30 5.62
C ALA A 12 -29.34 13.64 4.16
N ASP A 13 -29.67 14.88 3.80
CA ASP A 13 -29.76 15.47 2.47
C ASP A 13 -28.37 15.63 1.80
N SER A 14 -28.20 15.05 0.61
CA SER A 14 -26.96 15.03 -0.18
C SER A 14 -27.09 15.96 -1.39
N SER A 15 -26.85 17.25 -1.20
CA SER A 15 -26.68 18.21 -2.30
C SER A 15 -25.22 18.66 -2.41
N PRO A 16 -24.63 18.73 -3.61
CA PRO A 16 -23.23 19.12 -3.81
C PRO A 16 -23.02 20.60 -3.48
N LYS A 17 -21.97 20.89 -2.71
CA LYS A 17 -21.59 22.26 -2.31
C LYS A 17 -20.87 22.99 -3.44
N THR A 18 -21.07 24.31 -3.51
CA THR A 18 -20.48 25.18 -4.54
C THR A 18 -19.00 25.46 -4.27
N GLU A 19 -18.23 25.83 -5.31
CA GLU A 19 -16.80 26.17 -5.22
C GLU A 19 -16.50 27.29 -4.20
N GLU A 20 -17.42 28.23 -4.03
CA GLU A 20 -17.33 29.30 -3.03
C GLU A 20 -17.37 28.77 -1.57
N GLN A 21 -18.07 27.65 -1.33
CA GLN A 21 -18.13 26.98 -0.03
C GLN A 21 -16.93 26.08 0.24
N LYS A 22 -16.17 25.72 -0.79
CA LYS A 22 -14.90 24.99 -0.65
C LYS A 22 -13.76 25.94 -0.27
N ALA A 23 -13.77 27.16 -0.81
CA ALA A 23 -12.79 28.20 -0.46
C ALA A 23 -12.94 28.71 0.99
N GLU A 24 -14.17 28.90 1.48
CA GLU A 24 -14.42 29.30 2.87
C GLU A 24 -13.94 28.23 3.89
N ASN A 25 -14.04 26.94 3.54
CA ASN A 25 -13.54 25.84 4.38
C ASN A 25 -12.01 25.77 4.44
N LEU A 26 -11.31 26.23 3.39
CA LEU A 26 -9.84 26.19 3.35
C LEU A 26 -9.22 27.34 4.18
N GLU A 27 -9.87 28.52 4.23
CA GLU A 27 -9.48 29.62 5.12
C GLU A 27 -9.67 29.26 6.60
N GLU A 28 -10.70 28.45 6.93
CA GLU A 28 -10.93 27.97 8.29
C GLU A 28 -9.90 26.90 8.72
N MET A 29 -9.33 26.15 7.77
CA MET A 29 -8.34 25.09 8.04
C MET A 29 -6.91 25.61 8.30
N LEU A 30 -6.50 26.73 7.71
CA LEU A 30 -5.09 27.18 7.79
C LEU A 30 -4.79 28.24 8.85
N GLY A 31 -5.82 28.94 9.37
CA GLY A 31 -5.65 29.92 10.45
C GLY A 31 -4.85 31.18 10.05
N ASN A 32 -5.40 32.35 10.37
CA ASN A 32 -4.86 33.65 9.94
C ASN A 32 -3.39 33.96 10.34
N GLU A 33 -2.85 33.29 11.38
CA GLU A 33 -1.48 33.53 11.85
C GLU A 33 -0.41 32.77 11.04
N ALA A 34 -0.72 31.58 10.51
CA ALA A 34 0.19 30.84 9.63
C ALA A 34 0.32 31.54 8.27
N MET A 35 -0.78 32.14 7.80
CA MET A 35 -0.85 32.88 6.54
C MET A 35 -0.02 34.17 6.56
N GLN A 36 0.00 34.91 7.69
CA GLN A 36 0.81 36.12 7.82
C GLN A 36 2.31 35.83 7.88
N GLY A 37 2.72 34.69 8.45
CA GLY A 37 4.13 34.28 8.49
C GLY A 37 4.71 34.00 7.10
N LEU A 38 3.95 33.32 6.24
CA LEU A 38 4.36 32.99 4.87
C LEU A 38 4.42 34.21 3.95
N LEU A 39 3.48 35.16 4.10
CA LEU A 39 3.46 36.39 3.30
C LEU A 39 4.62 37.37 3.65
N GLU A 40 5.10 37.35 4.89
CA GLU A 40 6.26 38.16 5.31
C GLU A 40 7.61 37.57 4.84
N GLU A 41 7.70 36.26 4.61
CA GLU A 41 8.92 35.59 4.16
C GLU A 41 9.17 35.74 2.64
N GLU A 42 8.11 35.80 1.83
CA GLU A 42 8.22 35.85 0.37
C GLU A 42 7.97 37.25 -0.24
N GLY A 43 7.50 38.22 0.55
CA GLY A 43 7.28 39.60 0.09
C GLY A 43 6.18 39.74 -0.98
N SER A 44 5.29 38.74 -1.10
CA SER A 44 4.20 38.70 -2.06
C SER A 44 2.91 39.29 -1.46
N THR A 45 2.04 39.84 -2.31
CA THR A 45 0.69 40.25 -1.91
C THR A 45 -0.25 39.04 -1.94
N GLN A 46 -1.24 39.00 -1.05
CA GLN A 46 -2.22 37.90 -0.93
C GLN A 46 -2.82 37.47 -2.29
N ASP A 47 -3.11 38.42 -3.19
CA ASP A 47 -3.64 38.12 -4.53
C ASP A 47 -2.63 37.46 -5.47
N GLY A 48 -1.32 37.71 -5.29
CA GLY A 48 -0.25 37.11 -6.12
C GLY A 48 0.14 35.70 -5.70
N PHE A 49 0.00 35.38 -4.41
CA PHE A 49 0.24 34.04 -3.87
C PHE A 49 -0.79 33.03 -4.39
N TRP A 50 -2.06 33.43 -4.49
CA TRP A 50 -3.11 32.58 -5.05
C TRP A 50 -2.96 32.38 -6.55
N ASP A 51 -2.54 33.40 -7.31
CA ASP A 51 -2.23 33.25 -8.74
C ASP A 51 -1.06 32.27 -8.97
N ASP A 52 -0.03 32.28 -8.12
CA ASP A 52 1.13 31.37 -8.24
C ASP A 52 0.78 29.91 -7.87
N ILE A 53 -0.02 29.67 -6.83
CA ILE A 53 -0.50 28.32 -6.47
C ILE A 53 -1.45 27.77 -7.52
N THR A 54 -2.36 28.60 -8.03
CA THR A 54 -3.32 28.17 -9.06
C THR A 54 -2.61 27.90 -10.39
N THR A 55 -1.57 28.69 -10.72
CA THR A 55 -0.71 28.46 -11.90
C THR A 55 0.17 27.22 -11.74
N TRP A 56 0.68 26.94 -10.53
CA TRP A 56 1.44 25.72 -10.22
C TRP A 56 0.56 24.47 -10.34
N PHE A 57 -0.68 24.50 -9.82
CA PHE A 57 -1.65 23.41 -9.99
C PHE A 57 -2.09 23.22 -11.44
N HIS A 58 -2.29 24.31 -12.20
CA HIS A 58 -2.67 24.20 -13.62
C HIS A 58 -1.53 23.58 -14.46
N ASN A 59 -0.27 24.00 -14.23
CA ASN A 59 0.88 23.47 -14.97
C ASN A 59 1.24 22.02 -14.61
N LEU A 60 0.78 21.51 -13.46
CA LEU A 60 0.96 20.12 -13.06
C LEU A 60 -0.08 19.19 -13.71
N PHE A 61 -1.18 19.72 -14.27
CA PHE A 61 -2.34 18.93 -14.73
C PHE A 61 -3.01 19.41 -16.03
N SER A 62 -2.35 20.19 -16.89
CA SER A 62 -2.87 20.52 -18.22
C SER A 62 -1.91 20.14 -19.35
N ASP A 63 -2.34 19.22 -20.21
CA ASP A 63 -1.76 18.96 -21.52
C ASP A 63 -2.01 20.14 -22.46
N ASP A 64 -0.94 20.79 -22.95
CA ASP A 64 -1.01 21.71 -24.08
C ASP A 64 -1.00 20.90 -25.40
N GLU A 65 -2.18 20.66 -25.97
CA GLU A 65 -2.30 20.27 -27.38
C GLU A 65 -2.03 21.48 -28.30
N GLU A 66 -0.87 21.48 -28.95
CA GLU A 66 -0.54 22.39 -30.03
C GLU A 66 -1.34 22.01 -31.30
N THR A 67 -2.42 22.73 -31.57
CA THR A 67 -3.27 22.53 -32.74
C THR A 67 -2.58 22.99 -34.03
N VAL A 68 -2.17 22.04 -34.87
CA VAL A 68 -1.80 22.29 -36.28
C VAL A 68 -3.07 22.31 -37.13
N ALA A 69 -3.35 23.45 -37.76
CA ALA A 69 -4.46 23.62 -38.69
C ALA A 69 -4.28 22.72 -39.94
N VAL A 70 -5.29 21.89 -40.24
CA VAL A 70 -5.43 21.20 -41.53
C VAL A 70 -6.72 21.67 -42.20
N GLU A 71 -6.59 22.04 -43.47
CA GLU A 71 -7.61 22.62 -44.34
C GLU A 71 -8.80 21.69 -44.63
N GLU A 72 -9.93 22.33 -44.93
CA GLU A 72 -11.23 21.77 -45.32
C GLU A 72 -11.13 20.72 -46.44
N ALA A 73 -11.82 19.58 -46.26
CA ALA A 73 -12.14 18.66 -47.35
C ALA A 73 -13.62 18.26 -47.31
N GLU A 74 -14.19 18.19 -48.50
CA GLU A 74 -15.61 18.22 -48.87
C GLU A 74 -16.48 17.07 -48.33
N THR A 75 -17.73 17.42 -48.03
CA THR A 75 -18.85 16.50 -47.79
C THR A 75 -19.13 15.58 -48.99
N VAL A 76 -19.09 14.27 -48.77
CA VAL A 76 -19.67 13.26 -49.68
C VAL A 76 -20.78 12.49 -48.96
N LYS A 77 -21.86 12.25 -49.70
CA LYS A 77 -23.16 11.76 -49.26
C LYS A 77 -23.13 10.32 -48.75
N ALA A 78 -23.98 10.08 -47.75
CA ALA A 78 -24.40 8.77 -47.29
C ALA A 78 -25.20 8.04 -48.38
N ASP A 79 -24.79 6.82 -48.72
CA ASP A 79 -25.66 5.73 -49.15
C ASP A 79 -24.91 4.39 -48.99
N GLU A 80 -25.61 3.44 -48.35
CA GLU A 80 -25.36 1.99 -48.27
C GLU A 80 -23.94 1.48 -47.92
N VAL A 81 -23.74 1.11 -46.66
CA VAL A 81 -22.77 0.04 -46.32
C VAL A 81 -23.46 -0.95 -45.38
N ALA A 82 -23.55 -2.19 -45.84
CA ALA A 82 -24.03 -3.34 -45.10
C ALA A 82 -23.18 -3.57 -43.84
N GLU A 83 -23.84 -4.02 -42.79
CA GLU A 83 -23.27 -4.48 -41.53
C GLU A 83 -22.21 -5.56 -41.78
N VAL A 84 -20.94 -5.13 -41.84
CA VAL A 84 -19.79 -6.02 -41.67
C VAL A 84 -19.66 -6.20 -40.17
N VAL A 85 -20.19 -7.32 -39.66
CA VAL A 85 -19.76 -7.83 -38.37
C VAL A 85 -18.29 -8.17 -38.57
N GLU A 86 -17.40 -7.29 -38.11
CA GLU A 86 -15.99 -7.64 -37.95
C GLU A 86 -15.95 -8.87 -37.05
N GLU A 87 -15.50 -9.98 -37.62
CA GLU A 87 -15.10 -11.14 -36.85
C GLU A 87 -13.92 -10.66 -36.00
N VAL A 88 -14.18 -10.42 -34.71
CA VAL A 88 -13.16 -10.04 -33.72
C VAL A 88 -12.09 -11.12 -33.77
N VAL A 89 -10.97 -10.83 -34.41
CA VAL A 89 -9.81 -11.71 -34.38
C VAL A 89 -9.29 -11.59 -32.96
N ALA A 90 -9.62 -12.58 -32.13
CA ALA A 90 -9.03 -12.71 -30.81
C ALA A 90 -7.52 -12.57 -30.95
N ASP A 91 -6.91 -11.78 -30.07
CA ASP A 91 -5.47 -11.72 -29.95
C ASP A 91 -4.96 -13.18 -29.88
N PRO A 92 -4.11 -13.62 -30.83
CA PRO A 92 -3.63 -15.00 -30.87
C PRO A 92 -2.93 -15.42 -29.57
N THR A 93 -2.56 -14.48 -28.70
CA THR A 93 -2.04 -14.72 -27.35
C THR A 93 -3.12 -15.16 -26.33
N LEU A 94 -4.39 -14.79 -26.51
CA LEU A 94 -5.53 -15.17 -25.66
C LEU A 94 -6.07 -16.57 -25.97
N ALA A 95 -6.07 -16.98 -27.25
CA ALA A 95 -6.63 -18.26 -27.69
C ALA A 95 -5.91 -19.49 -27.11
N ALA A 96 -4.68 -19.34 -26.61
CA ALA A 96 -3.92 -20.40 -25.95
C ALA A 96 -4.24 -20.57 -24.44
N ARG A 97 -5.10 -19.71 -23.87
CA ARG A 97 -5.26 -19.56 -22.41
C ARG A 97 -6.62 -20.00 -21.85
N THR A 98 -7.54 -20.44 -22.72
CA THR A 98 -8.94 -20.74 -22.33
C THR A 98 -9.17 -22.18 -21.87
N ASP A 99 -8.20 -23.09 -22.04
CA ASP A 99 -8.39 -24.53 -21.79
C ASP A 99 -8.35 -24.92 -20.29
N THR A 100 -8.03 -23.97 -19.40
CA THR A 100 -7.81 -24.22 -17.97
C THR A 100 -8.62 -23.30 -17.05
N ILE A 101 -9.67 -22.63 -17.55
CA ILE A 101 -10.50 -21.76 -16.70
C ILE A 101 -11.28 -22.62 -15.70
N VAL A 102 -11.07 -22.37 -14.42
CA VAL A 102 -11.69 -23.08 -13.30
C VAL A 102 -12.37 -22.09 -12.36
N VAL A 103 -13.33 -22.58 -11.55
CA VAL A 103 -13.93 -21.77 -10.48
C VAL A 103 -12.85 -21.38 -9.47
N GLY A 104 -12.86 -20.12 -9.05
CA GLY A 104 -11.85 -19.48 -8.21
C GLY A 104 -10.64 -18.94 -8.98
N ALA A 105 -10.57 -19.11 -10.31
CA ALA A 105 -9.52 -18.48 -11.09
C ALA A 105 -9.69 -16.96 -11.11
N THR A 106 -8.62 -16.24 -10.87
CA THR A 106 -8.55 -14.78 -10.99
C THR A 106 -8.01 -14.38 -12.36
N GLY A 107 -8.43 -13.21 -12.83
CA GLY A 107 -8.03 -12.71 -14.13
C GLY A 107 -8.63 -11.37 -14.47
N ALA A 108 -8.64 -11.04 -15.75
CA ALA A 108 -9.26 -9.83 -16.27
C ALA A 108 -10.04 -10.12 -17.56
N ILE A 109 -11.01 -9.25 -17.85
CA ILE A 109 -11.72 -9.25 -19.13
C ILE A 109 -10.94 -8.41 -20.11
N ILE A 110 -10.33 -9.06 -21.11
CA ILE A 110 -9.39 -8.45 -22.05
C ILE A 110 -9.75 -8.82 -23.49
N GLY A 111 -9.73 -7.83 -24.37
CA GLY A 111 -9.74 -8.05 -25.82
C GLY A 111 -9.71 -6.75 -26.61
N ALA A 112 -10.32 -6.74 -27.80
CA ALA A 112 -10.24 -5.61 -28.73
C ALA A 112 -11.32 -4.52 -28.56
N ALA A 113 -12.31 -4.72 -27.69
CA ALA A 113 -13.43 -3.79 -27.53
C ALA A 113 -13.29 -3.01 -26.23
N GLU A 114 -13.77 -1.77 -26.18
CA GLU A 114 -13.74 -0.98 -24.94
C GLU A 114 -14.60 -1.58 -23.82
N ASN A 115 -15.71 -2.23 -24.19
CA ASN A 115 -16.70 -2.75 -23.27
C ASN A 115 -17.25 -4.10 -23.75
N TYR A 116 -17.54 -4.98 -22.80
CA TYR A 116 -18.05 -6.32 -23.02
C TYR A 116 -19.42 -6.49 -22.39
N LYS A 117 -20.30 -7.22 -23.09
CA LYS A 117 -21.65 -7.50 -22.57
C LYS A 117 -21.59 -8.43 -21.36
N VAL A 118 -22.31 -8.04 -20.31
CA VAL A 118 -22.59 -8.87 -19.15
C VAL A 118 -24.01 -9.43 -19.30
N TRP A 119 -24.13 -10.75 -19.22
CA TRP A 119 -25.37 -11.49 -19.44
C TRP A 119 -25.96 -12.00 -18.13
N ASP A 120 -27.29 -12.07 -18.05
CA ASP A 120 -28.03 -12.61 -16.89
C ASP A 120 -27.99 -14.15 -16.79
N GLY A 121 -27.43 -14.82 -17.81
CA GLY A 121 -27.34 -16.27 -17.86
C GLY A 121 -26.29 -16.81 -18.85
N PRO A 122 -25.97 -18.11 -18.76
CA PRO A 122 -24.98 -18.75 -19.64
C PRO A 122 -25.52 -19.10 -21.03
N GLY A 123 -26.85 -19.11 -21.21
CA GLY A 123 -27.54 -19.59 -22.40
C GLY A 123 -27.61 -18.59 -23.56
N ALA A 124 -27.91 -19.09 -24.75
CA ALA A 124 -28.11 -18.26 -25.95
C ALA A 124 -29.36 -17.36 -25.87
N ASP A 125 -30.30 -17.67 -24.99
CA ASP A 125 -31.51 -16.92 -24.69
C ASP A 125 -31.33 -15.87 -23.57
N ALA A 126 -30.15 -15.82 -22.95
CA ALA A 126 -29.81 -14.81 -21.95
C ALA A 126 -29.88 -13.40 -22.55
N SER A 127 -30.23 -12.43 -21.71
CA SER A 127 -30.26 -11.01 -22.06
C SER A 127 -29.03 -10.30 -21.48
N SER A 128 -28.57 -9.24 -22.15
CA SER A 128 -27.55 -8.34 -21.61
C SER A 128 -28.16 -6.96 -21.39
N SER A 129 -28.12 -6.46 -20.16
CA SER A 129 -28.45 -5.06 -19.83
C SER A 129 -27.23 -4.22 -19.50
N ASP A 130 -26.13 -4.87 -19.13
CA ASP A 130 -24.96 -4.23 -18.53
C ASP A 130 -23.70 -4.54 -19.32
N THR A 131 -22.65 -3.77 -19.04
CA THR A 131 -21.34 -3.90 -19.66
C THR A 131 -20.22 -3.84 -18.63
N ILE A 132 -19.12 -4.50 -18.94
CA ILE A 132 -17.87 -4.46 -18.18
C ILE A 132 -16.76 -3.92 -19.07
N VAL A 133 -15.96 -3.00 -18.54
CA VAL A 133 -14.87 -2.36 -19.29
C VAL A 133 -13.71 -3.33 -19.54
N ASP A 134 -12.99 -3.13 -20.63
CA ASP A 134 -11.74 -3.84 -20.91
C ASP A 134 -10.68 -3.61 -19.81
N GLY A 135 -9.97 -4.69 -19.45
CA GLY A 135 -8.98 -4.74 -18.38
C GLY A 135 -9.57 -4.96 -17.00
N LYS A 136 -10.91 -5.04 -16.84
CA LYS A 136 -11.52 -5.15 -15.51
C LYS A 136 -11.11 -6.46 -14.81
N PRO A 137 -10.60 -6.41 -13.56
CA PRO A 137 -10.25 -7.60 -12.79
C PRO A 137 -11.52 -8.35 -12.36
N VAL A 138 -11.42 -9.68 -12.35
CA VAL A 138 -12.54 -10.60 -12.12
C VAL A 138 -12.10 -11.86 -11.40
N GLU A 139 -13.02 -12.47 -10.66
CA GLU A 139 -12.92 -13.83 -10.14
C GLU A 139 -13.97 -14.72 -10.80
N VAL A 140 -13.58 -15.90 -11.28
CA VAL A 140 -14.50 -16.86 -11.91
C VAL A 140 -15.30 -17.60 -10.85
N VAL A 141 -16.62 -17.42 -10.83
CA VAL A 141 -17.51 -18.09 -9.86
C VAL A 141 -18.21 -19.31 -10.43
N GLU A 142 -18.47 -19.34 -11.74
CA GLU A 142 -19.06 -20.50 -12.44
C GLU A 142 -18.51 -20.60 -13.87
N VAL A 143 -18.42 -21.83 -14.40
CA VAL A 143 -17.93 -22.09 -15.77
C VAL A 143 -19.00 -22.85 -16.57
N SER A 144 -19.27 -22.40 -17.78
CA SER A 144 -20.11 -23.09 -18.77
C SER A 144 -19.36 -23.32 -20.08
N ASP A 145 -20.00 -23.95 -21.07
CA ASP A 145 -19.37 -24.28 -22.35
C ASP A 145 -18.89 -23.05 -23.12
N ALA A 146 -19.66 -21.94 -23.09
CA ALA A 146 -19.40 -20.72 -23.87
C ALA A 146 -19.13 -19.48 -23.01
N ARG A 147 -19.63 -19.46 -21.77
CA ARG A 147 -19.51 -18.30 -20.88
C ARG A 147 -18.95 -18.70 -19.53
N ILE A 148 -18.35 -17.74 -18.85
CA ILE A 148 -18.01 -17.83 -17.44
C ILE A 148 -18.86 -16.82 -16.68
N LYS A 149 -19.25 -17.18 -15.46
CA LYS A 149 -19.81 -16.23 -14.51
C LYS A 149 -18.66 -15.66 -13.71
N ILE A 150 -18.60 -14.35 -13.66
CA ILE A 150 -17.56 -13.59 -12.98
C ILE A 150 -18.14 -12.83 -11.80
N LYS A 151 -17.33 -12.65 -10.77
CA LYS A 151 -17.50 -11.67 -9.70
C LYS A 151 -16.52 -10.52 -9.96
N TYR A 152 -16.98 -9.28 -9.86
CA TYR A 152 -16.18 -8.09 -10.13
C TYR A 152 -16.69 -6.90 -9.32
N ARG A 153 -15.86 -5.88 -9.14
CA ARG A 153 -16.24 -4.63 -8.46
C ARG A 153 -17.10 -3.74 -9.36
N ASP A 154 -18.23 -3.26 -8.83
CA ASP A 154 -19.08 -2.23 -9.43
C ASP A 154 -19.35 -1.13 -8.39
N GLY A 155 -18.63 -0.01 -8.50
CA GLY A 155 -18.60 1.02 -7.45
C GLY A 155 -18.07 0.47 -6.13
N ASN A 156 -18.87 0.54 -5.06
CA ASN A 156 -18.49 0.13 -3.72
C ASN A 156 -18.97 -1.29 -3.34
N VAL A 157 -19.44 -2.08 -4.31
CA VAL A 157 -19.98 -3.42 -4.06
C VAL A 157 -19.45 -4.44 -5.07
N ASN A 158 -19.59 -5.72 -4.75
CA ASN A 158 -19.37 -6.78 -5.73
C ASN A 158 -20.63 -7.05 -6.56
N ALA A 159 -20.46 -7.15 -7.88
CA ALA A 159 -21.46 -7.60 -8.83
C ALA A 159 -21.09 -8.97 -9.40
N GLU A 160 -22.08 -9.68 -9.96
CA GLU A 160 -21.87 -10.92 -10.70
C GLU A 160 -22.59 -10.89 -12.05
N GLY A 161 -22.00 -11.56 -13.04
CA GLY A 161 -22.67 -11.73 -14.32
C GLY A 161 -21.89 -12.66 -15.26
N TRP A 162 -22.51 -13.03 -16.38
CA TRP A 162 -21.90 -13.95 -17.34
C TRP A 162 -21.20 -13.17 -18.46
N VAL A 163 -19.99 -13.58 -18.83
CA VAL A 163 -19.24 -13.03 -19.96
C VAL A 163 -18.74 -14.16 -20.85
N ASP A 164 -18.45 -13.86 -22.11
CA ASP A 164 -17.85 -14.87 -23.00
C ASP A 164 -16.49 -15.28 -22.47
N LYS A 165 -16.25 -16.59 -22.40
CA LYS A 165 -14.98 -17.14 -21.89
C LYS A 165 -13.78 -16.72 -22.75
N ALA A 166 -14.02 -16.36 -24.02
CA ALA A 166 -12.99 -15.93 -24.95
C ALA A 166 -12.32 -14.59 -24.56
N TYR A 167 -12.96 -13.80 -23.69
CA TYR A 167 -12.40 -12.54 -23.20
C TYR A 167 -11.65 -12.69 -21.87
N PHE A 168 -11.67 -13.85 -21.25
CA PHE A 168 -10.97 -14.04 -19.98
C PHE A 168 -9.48 -14.28 -20.21
N SER A 169 -8.65 -13.47 -19.56
CA SER A 169 -7.21 -13.70 -19.47
C SER A 169 -6.83 -13.91 -18.01
N PRO A 170 -6.15 -15.02 -17.65
CA PRO A 170 -5.60 -15.20 -16.32
C PRO A 170 -4.64 -14.07 -15.95
N GLN A 171 -4.82 -13.50 -14.77
CA GLN A 171 -3.99 -12.46 -14.17
C GLN A 171 -3.95 -12.71 -12.66
N PRO A 172 -2.88 -12.33 -11.94
CA PRO A 172 -2.88 -12.36 -10.49
C PRO A 172 -4.05 -11.53 -9.93
N ASP A 173 -4.56 -11.93 -8.76
CA ASP A 173 -5.58 -11.11 -8.09
C ASP A 173 -5.01 -9.73 -7.76
N LEU A 174 -5.85 -8.70 -7.75
CA LEU A 174 -5.44 -7.38 -7.23
C LEU A 174 -5.56 -7.35 -5.72
N ASN A 175 -4.88 -6.39 -5.10
CA ASN A 175 -5.06 -6.11 -3.69
C ASN A 175 -6.53 -5.71 -3.38
N ARG A 176 -6.92 -5.86 -2.11
CA ARG A 176 -8.31 -5.71 -1.65
C ARG A 176 -8.43 -4.56 -0.67
N GLU A 177 -9.60 -3.94 -0.67
CA GLU A 177 -9.97 -2.89 0.27
C GLU A 177 -11.37 -3.11 0.83
N THR A 178 -11.59 -2.64 2.06
CA THR A 178 -12.93 -2.57 2.64
C THR A 178 -13.65 -1.35 2.06
N SER A 179 -14.74 -1.58 1.32
CA SER A 179 -15.52 -0.48 0.75
C SER A 179 -16.26 0.34 1.80
N GLU A 180 -16.80 1.50 1.41
CA GLU A 180 -17.67 2.33 2.27
C GLU A 180 -18.87 1.57 2.86
N THR A 181 -19.26 0.43 2.26
CA THR A 181 -20.36 -0.41 2.74
C THR A 181 -19.92 -1.51 3.71
N GLY A 182 -18.62 -1.61 3.99
CA GLY A 182 -18.00 -2.66 4.79
C GLY A 182 -17.80 -3.98 4.03
N GLU A 183 -17.88 -3.97 2.69
CA GLU A 183 -17.66 -5.13 1.84
C GLU A 183 -16.22 -5.15 1.31
N GLU A 184 -15.56 -6.30 1.41
CA GLU A 184 -14.26 -6.53 0.78
C GLU A 184 -14.40 -6.56 -0.76
N VAL A 185 -13.75 -5.62 -1.43
CA VAL A 185 -13.73 -5.49 -2.89
C VAL A 185 -12.28 -5.44 -3.37
N GLN A 186 -12.03 -5.88 -4.61
CA GLN A 186 -10.73 -5.65 -5.25
C GLN A 186 -10.54 -4.15 -5.53
N GLU A 187 -9.31 -3.68 -5.58
CA GLU A 187 -8.98 -2.35 -6.09
C GLU A 187 -9.54 -2.14 -7.51
N ASP A 188 -9.89 -0.89 -7.84
CA ASP A 188 -10.56 -0.56 -9.09
C ASP A 188 -9.60 -0.33 -10.28
N TYR A 189 -8.36 -0.83 -10.17
CA TYR A 189 -7.38 -0.73 -11.24
C TYR A 189 -7.77 -1.57 -12.44
N LEU A 190 -7.35 -1.13 -13.63
CA LEU A 190 -7.57 -1.87 -14.87
C LEU A 190 -6.26 -2.48 -15.35
N TYR A 191 -6.30 -3.74 -15.78
CA TYR A 191 -5.20 -4.37 -16.49
C TYR A 191 -5.08 -3.77 -17.90
N LYS A 192 -3.96 -3.11 -18.18
CA LYS A 192 -3.69 -2.47 -19.48
C LYS A 192 -2.36 -2.92 -20.05
N LEU A 193 -2.34 -3.16 -21.36
CA LEU A 193 -1.15 -3.66 -22.06
C LEU A 193 -0.09 -2.56 -22.16
N VAL A 194 1.11 -2.84 -21.65
CA VAL A 194 2.31 -2.10 -22.04
C VAL A 194 2.87 -2.70 -23.33
N GLU A 195 2.82 -1.93 -24.42
CA GLU A 195 3.18 -2.41 -25.75
C GLU A 195 4.69 -2.65 -25.92
N GLY A 196 5.06 -3.64 -26.73
CA GLY A 196 6.44 -3.91 -27.10
C GLY A 196 7.23 -4.74 -26.07
N ASP A 197 8.50 -4.98 -26.39
CA ASP A 197 9.42 -5.72 -25.53
C ASP A 197 9.92 -4.81 -24.39
N GLN A 198 9.49 -5.14 -23.17
CA GLN A 198 9.82 -4.43 -21.94
C GLN A 198 11.07 -4.99 -21.24
N THR A 199 11.78 -5.93 -21.85
CA THR A 199 13.04 -6.42 -21.27
C THR A 199 14.11 -5.32 -21.23
N PRO A 200 15.08 -5.43 -20.32
CA PRO A 200 16.13 -4.42 -20.17
C PRO A 200 16.97 -4.26 -21.44
N THR A 201 16.98 -3.06 -22.02
CA THR A 201 17.78 -2.75 -23.23
C THR A 201 19.17 -2.16 -22.92
N ALA A 202 19.39 -1.75 -21.67
CA ALA A 202 20.66 -1.25 -21.15
C ALA A 202 21.05 -2.03 -19.88
N THR A 203 22.25 -1.77 -19.35
CA THR A 203 22.65 -2.30 -18.04
C THR A 203 21.62 -1.87 -17.00
N LEU A 204 21.00 -2.86 -16.36
CA LEU A 204 20.03 -2.62 -15.30
C LEU A 204 20.67 -1.86 -14.14
N SER A 205 19.90 -0.95 -13.55
CA SER A 205 20.14 -0.42 -12.22
C SER A 205 19.00 -0.85 -11.31
N GLY A 206 19.30 -1.17 -10.05
CA GLY A 206 18.23 -1.35 -9.06
C GLY A 206 17.38 -0.09 -8.88
N SER A 207 17.90 1.09 -9.17
CA SER A 207 17.11 2.32 -9.13
C SER A 207 16.10 2.47 -10.28
N ASP A 208 16.11 1.57 -11.28
CA ASP A 208 15.18 1.63 -12.42
C ASP A 208 13.74 1.24 -12.03
N VAL A 209 13.55 0.72 -10.81
CA VAL A 209 12.26 0.27 -10.28
C VAL A 209 11.92 1.04 -9.02
N ALA A 210 10.70 1.55 -8.98
CA ALA A 210 10.08 2.15 -7.81
C ALA A 210 8.84 1.33 -7.41
N GLN A 211 8.61 1.19 -6.12
CA GLN A 211 7.36 0.63 -5.59
C GLN A 211 6.24 1.65 -5.80
N GLY A 212 5.06 1.17 -6.22
CA GLY A 212 3.83 1.97 -6.28
C GLY A 212 2.90 1.72 -5.09
N TYR A 213 1.59 1.72 -5.34
CA TYR A 213 0.54 1.59 -4.33
C TYR A 213 0.30 0.14 -3.90
N LEU A 214 1.37 -0.56 -3.52
CA LEU A 214 1.32 -1.89 -2.93
C LEU A 214 2.32 -1.97 -1.77
N ALA A 215 1.98 -2.67 -0.69
CA ALA A 215 2.84 -2.81 0.49
C ALA A 215 3.89 -3.94 0.36
N ASP A 216 4.43 -4.13 -0.85
CA ASP A 216 5.41 -5.17 -1.19
C ASP A 216 6.86 -4.67 -1.13
N CYS A 217 7.14 -3.62 -0.34
CA CYS A 217 8.46 -2.99 -0.23
C CYS A 217 9.62 -3.98 -0.04
N PHE A 218 9.34 -5.12 0.61
CA PHE A 218 10.30 -6.18 0.83
C PHE A 218 10.83 -6.78 -0.47
N PHE A 219 9.96 -6.95 -1.48
CA PHE A 219 10.27 -7.50 -2.79
C PHE A 219 10.98 -6.45 -3.66
N ILE A 220 10.46 -5.24 -3.76
CA ILE A 220 11.09 -4.17 -4.55
C ILE A 220 12.47 -3.81 -3.98
N ALA A 221 12.63 -3.74 -2.65
CA ALA A 221 13.95 -3.56 -2.05
C ALA A 221 14.91 -4.71 -2.37
N ALA A 222 14.43 -5.96 -2.35
CA ALA A 222 15.26 -7.12 -2.72
C ALA A 222 15.66 -7.09 -4.20
N LEU A 223 14.73 -6.77 -5.10
CA LEU A 223 14.97 -6.62 -6.53
C LEU A 223 16.04 -5.56 -6.80
N ASN A 224 15.90 -4.41 -6.14
CA ASN A 224 16.84 -3.29 -6.24
C ASN A 224 18.22 -3.65 -5.67
N ALA A 225 18.27 -4.34 -4.52
CA ALA A 225 19.51 -4.79 -3.91
C ALA A 225 20.27 -5.80 -4.79
N VAL A 226 19.56 -6.77 -5.37
CA VAL A 226 20.14 -7.76 -6.30
C VAL A 226 20.59 -7.08 -7.59
N GLY A 227 19.79 -6.18 -8.15
CA GLY A 227 20.13 -5.39 -9.34
C GLY A 227 21.37 -4.51 -9.14
N ASN A 228 21.51 -3.88 -7.97
CA ASN A 228 22.69 -3.08 -7.63
C ASN A 228 23.94 -3.93 -7.42
N ALA A 229 23.81 -5.11 -6.81
CA ALA A 229 24.92 -6.01 -6.56
C ALA A 229 25.39 -6.72 -7.85
N ARG A 230 24.45 -7.11 -8.70
CA ARG A 230 24.73 -7.85 -9.94
C ARG A 230 23.59 -7.73 -10.97
N PRO A 231 23.59 -6.67 -11.80
CA PRO A 231 22.49 -6.43 -12.73
C PRO A 231 22.33 -7.53 -13.79
N GLU A 232 23.43 -8.15 -14.23
CA GLU A 232 23.37 -9.21 -15.24
C GLU A 232 22.60 -10.46 -14.77
N HIS A 233 22.52 -10.70 -13.45
CA HIS A 233 21.77 -11.84 -12.91
C HIS A 233 20.27 -11.69 -13.15
N LEU A 234 19.74 -10.47 -13.03
CA LEU A 234 18.34 -10.16 -13.32
C LEU A 234 18.08 -10.04 -14.83
N GLN A 235 19.03 -9.49 -15.59
CA GLN A 235 18.91 -9.41 -17.06
C GLN A 235 18.78 -10.79 -17.70
N ASP A 236 19.62 -11.74 -17.28
CA ASP A 236 19.58 -13.11 -17.81
C ASP A 236 18.34 -13.89 -17.35
N ALA A 237 17.64 -13.41 -16.31
CA ALA A 237 16.48 -14.06 -15.71
C ALA A 237 15.13 -13.63 -16.32
N ILE A 238 15.11 -12.68 -17.26
CA ILE A 238 13.91 -12.28 -17.98
C ILE A 238 14.11 -12.33 -19.50
N THR A 239 13.17 -12.94 -20.22
CA THR A 239 13.17 -12.98 -21.69
C THR A 239 11.77 -12.77 -22.25
N TYR A 240 11.65 -12.03 -23.35
CA TYR A 240 10.39 -11.82 -24.06
C TYR A 240 10.30 -12.68 -25.32
N ASP A 241 9.15 -13.33 -25.53
CA ASP A 241 8.83 -14.06 -26.75
C ASP A 241 7.74 -13.33 -27.54
N ALA A 242 8.16 -12.60 -28.57
CA ALA A 242 7.27 -11.85 -29.45
C ALA A 242 6.24 -12.72 -30.20
N SER A 243 6.44 -14.04 -30.29
CA SER A 243 5.47 -14.93 -30.95
C SER A 243 4.29 -15.30 -30.06
N THR A 244 4.47 -15.22 -28.73
CA THR A 244 3.45 -15.53 -27.73
C THR A 244 3.02 -14.30 -26.93
N GLY A 245 3.75 -13.19 -27.03
CA GLY A 245 3.52 -11.98 -26.24
C GLY A 245 3.82 -12.17 -24.75
N LEU A 246 4.55 -13.23 -24.38
CA LEU A 246 4.82 -13.59 -22.99
C LEU A 246 6.27 -13.26 -22.61
N TYR A 247 6.42 -12.80 -21.38
CA TYR A 247 7.66 -12.76 -20.64
C TYR A 247 7.82 -14.06 -19.88
N LYS A 248 9.02 -14.62 -19.95
CA LYS A 248 9.47 -15.71 -19.08
C LYS A 248 10.40 -15.12 -18.03
N VAL A 249 10.03 -15.21 -16.77
CA VAL A 249 10.77 -14.68 -15.61
C VAL A 249 11.23 -15.86 -14.76
N ARG A 250 12.50 -15.86 -14.36
CA ARG A 250 13.10 -16.91 -13.53
C ARG A 250 13.18 -16.47 -12.06
N PHE A 251 12.72 -17.35 -11.19
CA PHE A 251 12.91 -17.32 -9.75
C PHE A 251 13.56 -18.62 -9.27
N TYR A 252 13.65 -18.77 -7.95
CA TYR A 252 14.18 -19.94 -7.28
C TYR A 252 13.29 -20.33 -6.11
N GLU A 253 12.92 -21.60 -6.02
CA GLU A 253 12.12 -22.14 -4.94
C GLU A 253 12.97 -23.03 -4.03
N GLU A 254 12.83 -22.89 -2.71
CA GLU A 254 13.41 -23.84 -1.76
C GLU A 254 12.65 -25.17 -1.88
N THR A 255 13.34 -26.22 -2.31
CA THR A 255 12.75 -27.55 -2.52
C THR A 255 13.23 -28.59 -1.51
N GLY A 256 14.13 -28.19 -0.61
CA GLY A 256 14.59 -29.05 0.47
C GLY A 256 15.84 -28.54 1.16
N TRP A 257 16.43 -29.42 1.97
CA TRP A 257 17.57 -29.10 2.82
C TRP A 257 18.75 -30.03 2.55
N ASP A 258 19.93 -29.46 2.32
CA ASP A 258 21.20 -30.18 2.24
C ASP A 258 21.82 -30.32 3.63
N TRP A 259 21.47 -31.40 4.32
CA TRP A 259 22.00 -31.73 5.66
C TRP A 259 23.52 -31.90 5.70
N GLY A 260 24.19 -32.13 4.56
CA GLY A 260 25.64 -32.28 4.49
C GLY A 260 26.39 -30.94 4.54
N ASN A 261 25.77 -29.89 4.03
CA ASN A 261 26.33 -28.53 3.99
C ASN A 261 25.58 -27.51 4.86
N ASP A 262 24.54 -27.97 5.58
CA ASP A 262 23.70 -27.18 6.47
C ASP A 262 23.10 -25.94 5.79
N LYS A 263 22.47 -26.15 4.62
CA LYS A 263 21.90 -25.09 3.81
C LYS A 263 20.66 -25.54 3.01
N PRO A 264 19.76 -24.63 2.65
CA PRO A 264 18.65 -24.93 1.74
C PRO A 264 19.11 -25.27 0.32
N ILE A 265 18.28 -26.02 -0.40
CA ILE A 265 18.43 -26.37 -1.81
C ILE A 265 17.39 -25.56 -2.59
N PHE A 266 17.89 -24.72 -3.50
CA PHE A 266 17.06 -23.95 -4.41
C PHE A 266 17.02 -24.58 -5.80
N THR A 267 15.84 -24.62 -6.42
CA THR A 267 15.64 -25.02 -7.82
C THR A 267 15.04 -23.88 -8.61
N GLU A 268 15.41 -23.76 -9.89
CA GLU A 268 14.82 -22.76 -10.77
C GLU A 268 13.31 -22.97 -10.90
N HIS A 269 12.59 -21.88 -10.73
CA HIS A 269 11.17 -21.75 -10.98
C HIS A 269 10.97 -20.72 -12.11
N TYR A 270 9.99 -20.93 -12.98
CA TYR A 270 9.75 -20.04 -14.11
C TYR A 270 8.29 -19.64 -14.19
N GLU A 271 8.06 -18.33 -14.22
CA GLU A 271 6.76 -17.73 -14.41
C GLU A 271 6.62 -17.17 -15.81
N TYR A 272 5.42 -17.31 -16.37
CA TYR A 272 5.08 -16.78 -17.69
C TYR A 272 3.95 -15.78 -17.52
N VAL A 273 4.22 -14.53 -17.87
CA VAL A 273 3.27 -13.42 -17.73
C VAL A 273 3.23 -12.60 -19.01
N ASP A 274 2.10 -11.98 -19.31
CA ASP A 274 2.00 -10.99 -20.39
C ASP A 274 2.28 -9.57 -19.89
N GLY A 275 2.27 -8.61 -20.82
CA GLY A 275 2.45 -7.19 -20.55
C GLY A 275 1.20 -6.44 -20.06
N TYR A 276 0.11 -7.09 -19.66
CA TYR A 276 -1.02 -6.38 -19.05
C TYR A 276 -0.69 -6.07 -17.59
N LEU A 277 -0.53 -4.81 -17.24
CA LEU A 277 -0.17 -4.36 -15.89
C LEU A 277 -1.34 -3.57 -15.27
N PRO A 278 -1.56 -3.65 -13.95
CA PRO A 278 -2.56 -2.83 -13.26
C PRO A 278 -2.24 -1.34 -13.42
N GLN A 279 -3.23 -0.56 -13.84
CA GLN A 279 -3.11 0.88 -14.02
C GLN A 279 -4.24 1.64 -13.34
N ASP A 280 -3.88 2.78 -12.76
CA ASP A 280 -4.79 3.82 -12.30
C ASP A 280 -4.61 5.06 -13.17
N SER A 281 -5.68 5.46 -13.85
CA SER A 281 -5.73 6.72 -14.60
C SER A 281 -4.56 6.89 -15.60
N GLY A 282 -4.10 5.78 -16.20
CA GLY A 282 -3.02 5.74 -17.18
C GLY A 282 -1.60 5.56 -16.60
N ASN A 283 -1.45 5.54 -15.28
CA ASN A 283 -0.18 5.27 -14.61
C ASN A 283 -0.17 3.83 -14.06
N LEU A 284 1.01 3.22 -13.95
CA LEU A 284 1.14 1.93 -13.27
C LEU A 284 0.73 2.08 -11.80
N ALA A 285 -0.13 1.18 -11.33
CA ALA A 285 -0.66 1.24 -9.98
C ALA A 285 0.32 0.67 -8.94
N TYR A 286 0.97 -0.45 -9.25
CA TYR A 286 1.96 -1.10 -8.40
C TYR A 286 3.38 -0.70 -8.81
N ALA A 287 4.36 -1.61 -8.85
CA ALA A 287 5.71 -1.23 -9.25
C ALA A 287 5.71 -0.43 -10.56
N ASP A 288 6.51 0.62 -10.56
CA ASP A 288 6.69 1.56 -11.65
C ASP A 288 8.13 1.49 -12.18
N ALA A 289 8.29 1.91 -13.43
CA ALA A 289 9.59 2.04 -14.07
C ALA A 289 10.05 3.49 -14.01
N THR A 290 11.22 3.74 -13.41
CA THR A 290 11.88 5.05 -13.51
C THR A 290 12.67 5.18 -14.82
N SER A 291 12.67 4.13 -15.64
CA SER A 291 13.30 4.04 -16.96
C SER A 291 12.26 3.74 -18.04
N ALA A 292 12.65 3.82 -19.32
CA ALA A 292 11.75 3.54 -20.44
C ALA A 292 11.30 2.05 -20.57
N SER A 293 11.86 1.14 -19.76
CA SER A 293 11.56 -0.29 -19.80
C SER A 293 10.85 -0.73 -18.51
N HIS A 294 9.71 -1.40 -18.66
CA HIS A 294 8.88 -1.89 -17.55
C HIS A 294 9.31 -3.24 -17.00
N TRP A 295 10.60 -3.56 -17.03
CA TRP A 295 11.10 -4.86 -16.56
C TRP A 295 10.77 -5.12 -15.07
N GLY A 296 10.85 -4.10 -14.22
CA GLY A 296 10.51 -4.18 -12.80
C GLY A 296 9.06 -4.56 -12.54
N PRO A 297 8.09 -3.82 -13.11
CA PRO A 297 6.66 -4.17 -13.07
C PRO A 297 6.37 -5.61 -13.56
N ILE A 298 7.08 -6.07 -14.61
CA ILE A 298 6.94 -7.45 -15.09
C ILE A 298 7.48 -8.47 -14.07
N TYR A 299 8.56 -8.17 -13.37
CA TYR A 299 9.09 -8.99 -12.28
C TYR A 299 8.11 -9.08 -11.10
N GLU A 300 7.55 -7.94 -10.68
CA GLU A 300 6.55 -7.87 -9.60
C GLU A 300 5.31 -8.68 -9.97
N LYS A 301 4.77 -8.51 -11.18
CA LYS A 301 3.65 -9.31 -11.67
C LYS A 301 3.93 -10.82 -11.65
N ALA A 302 5.10 -11.22 -12.14
CA ALA A 302 5.49 -12.62 -12.17
C ALA A 302 5.63 -13.18 -10.75
N PHE A 303 6.17 -12.39 -9.81
CA PHE A 303 6.27 -12.77 -8.42
C PHE A 303 4.88 -12.87 -7.75
N ALA A 304 3.99 -11.91 -7.98
CA ALA A 304 2.59 -11.95 -7.52
C ALA A 304 1.87 -13.20 -8.04
N GLN A 305 1.99 -13.50 -9.34
CA GLN A 305 1.40 -14.71 -9.94
C GLN A 305 1.90 -15.99 -9.24
N TRP A 306 3.18 -16.08 -8.93
CA TRP A 306 3.73 -17.23 -8.22
C TRP A 306 3.27 -17.31 -6.76
N ARG A 307 3.14 -16.16 -6.09
CA ARG A 307 2.79 -16.08 -4.66
C ARG A 307 1.31 -16.14 -4.35
N GLY A 308 0.44 -16.01 -5.36
CA GLY A 308 -1.00 -16.19 -5.25
C GLY A 308 -1.82 -14.98 -5.69
N GLY A 309 -1.20 -13.81 -5.76
CA GLY A 309 -1.84 -12.56 -6.16
C GLY A 309 -1.04 -11.34 -5.68
N TYR A 310 -1.46 -10.15 -6.09
CA TYR A 310 -0.95 -8.91 -5.54
C TYR A 310 -1.46 -8.68 -4.11
N ASP A 311 -2.66 -9.13 -3.78
CA ASP A 311 -3.17 -9.15 -2.41
C ASP A 311 -2.25 -9.92 -1.47
N GLU A 312 -1.80 -11.12 -1.87
CA GLU A 312 -0.92 -11.96 -1.05
C GLU A 312 0.46 -11.32 -0.79
N ILE A 313 1.06 -10.67 -1.79
CA ILE A 313 2.34 -9.96 -1.57
C ILE A 313 2.14 -8.56 -0.96
N GLY A 314 0.93 -8.01 -1.02
CA GLY A 314 0.54 -6.75 -0.39
C GLY A 314 0.47 -6.82 1.13
N GLU A 315 0.36 -8.01 1.72
CA GLU A 315 0.39 -8.21 3.18
C GLU A 315 1.81 -8.06 3.79
N GLY A 316 2.81 -7.75 2.95
CA GLY A 316 4.21 -7.60 3.34
C GLY A 316 4.98 -8.91 3.34
N GLY A 317 6.26 -8.84 3.72
CA GLY A 317 7.16 -9.99 3.65
C GLY A 317 8.58 -9.66 4.08
N ALA A 318 9.47 -10.64 3.97
CA ALA A 318 10.88 -10.49 4.32
C ALA A 318 11.75 -10.32 3.06
N SER A 319 12.54 -9.24 2.99
CA SER A 319 13.47 -9.03 1.88
C SER A 319 14.52 -10.14 1.76
N SER A 320 14.84 -10.85 2.86
CA SER A 320 15.71 -12.03 2.83
C SER A 320 15.17 -13.10 1.89
N ASP A 321 13.88 -13.38 1.99
CA ASP A 321 13.19 -14.46 1.28
C ASP A 321 12.98 -14.06 -0.18
N ALA A 322 12.69 -12.78 -0.43
CA ALA A 322 12.66 -12.24 -1.78
C ALA A 322 14.05 -12.28 -2.46
N MET A 323 15.13 -11.93 -1.74
CA MET A 323 16.50 -12.09 -2.27
C MET A 323 16.81 -13.56 -2.55
N GLU A 324 16.40 -14.49 -1.70
CA GLU A 324 16.54 -15.94 -1.95
C GLU A 324 15.78 -16.38 -3.20
N ALA A 325 14.54 -15.93 -3.35
CA ALA A 325 13.71 -16.20 -4.51
C ALA A 325 14.31 -15.66 -5.82
N LEU A 326 15.00 -14.52 -5.78
CA LEU A 326 15.65 -13.94 -6.94
C LEU A 326 17.00 -14.60 -7.27
N THR A 327 17.71 -15.12 -6.26
CA THR A 327 19.12 -15.51 -6.40
C THR A 327 19.38 -17.01 -6.31
N GLY A 328 18.49 -17.77 -5.69
CA GLY A 328 18.71 -19.19 -5.38
C GLY A 328 19.82 -19.41 -4.36
N VAL A 329 20.13 -18.39 -3.54
CA VAL A 329 21.17 -18.42 -2.52
C VAL A 329 20.55 -17.95 -1.22
N GLN A 330 20.83 -18.67 -0.13
CA GLN A 330 20.38 -18.31 1.21
C GLN A 330 20.87 -16.91 1.61
N SER A 331 19.95 -16.09 2.10
CA SER A 331 20.25 -14.80 2.69
C SER A 331 20.77 -14.96 4.12
N VAL A 332 21.64 -14.05 4.54
CA VAL A 332 22.19 -14.03 5.91
C VAL A 332 21.59 -12.84 6.65
N PRO A 333 20.56 -13.07 7.51
CA PRO A 333 19.97 -12.01 8.31
C PRO A 333 20.86 -11.63 9.49
N LYS A 334 20.73 -10.38 9.95
CA LYS A 334 21.44 -9.84 11.10
C LYS A 334 20.55 -8.87 11.86
N THR A 335 20.47 -9.04 13.17
CA THR A 335 19.77 -8.09 14.06
C THR A 335 20.67 -6.89 14.35
N VAL A 336 20.20 -5.69 14.01
CA VAL A 336 21.00 -4.46 14.10
C VAL A 336 21.42 -4.13 15.54
N SER A 337 20.53 -4.38 16.51
CA SER A 337 20.80 -4.14 17.95
C SER A 337 21.91 -5.03 18.53
N THR A 338 22.34 -6.07 17.81
CA THR A 338 23.44 -6.96 18.23
C THR A 338 24.81 -6.52 17.70
N MET A 339 24.85 -5.51 16.82
CA MET A 339 26.10 -4.96 16.27
C MET A 339 26.73 -3.99 17.27
N ALA A 340 28.06 -4.00 17.39
CA ALA A 340 28.75 -2.88 18.04
C ALA A 340 28.69 -1.65 17.12
N GLU A 341 28.49 -0.46 17.68
CA GLU A 341 28.33 0.79 16.90
C GLU A 341 29.52 1.04 15.96
N ASP A 342 30.75 0.77 16.43
CA ASP A 342 31.98 0.93 15.65
C ASP A 342 32.20 -0.15 14.57
N GLU A 343 31.38 -1.20 14.55
CA GLU A 343 31.38 -2.24 13.51
C GLU A 343 30.35 -1.98 12.40
N VAL A 344 29.38 -1.09 12.60
CA VAL A 344 28.27 -0.89 11.66
C VAL A 344 28.76 -0.38 10.31
N VAL A 345 29.52 0.73 10.28
CA VAL A 345 30.02 1.29 9.02
C VAL A 345 31.02 0.35 8.33
N PRO A 346 32.02 -0.24 9.03
CA PRO A 346 32.91 -1.24 8.44
C PRO A 346 32.18 -2.44 7.82
N PHE A 347 31.07 -2.87 8.41
CA PHE A 347 30.25 -3.94 7.84
C PHE A 347 29.71 -3.57 6.44
N PHE A 348 29.13 -2.38 6.29
CA PHE A 348 28.60 -1.92 5.01
C PHE A 348 29.69 -1.69 3.96
N GLU A 349 30.85 -1.16 4.36
CA GLU A 349 32.01 -1.03 3.46
C GLU A 349 32.49 -2.40 2.95
N GLN A 350 32.54 -3.40 3.84
CA GLN A 350 32.91 -4.75 3.49
C GLN A 350 31.86 -5.41 2.59
N ALA A 351 30.57 -5.27 2.89
CA ALA A 351 29.49 -5.79 2.07
C ALA A 351 29.51 -5.23 0.64
N LYS A 352 29.81 -3.93 0.48
CA LYS A 352 30.01 -3.31 -0.83
C LYS A 352 31.21 -3.90 -1.56
N THR A 353 32.33 -4.09 -0.86
CA THR A 353 33.56 -4.66 -1.43
C THR A 353 33.35 -6.10 -1.91
N ASP A 354 32.56 -6.87 -1.17
CA ASP A 354 32.22 -8.25 -1.50
C ASP A 354 31.13 -8.38 -2.57
N GLY A 355 30.53 -7.26 -2.98
CA GLY A 355 29.45 -7.21 -3.97
C GLY A 355 28.20 -7.93 -3.48
N LEU A 356 27.86 -7.78 -2.20
CA LEU A 356 26.64 -8.34 -1.61
C LEU A 356 25.45 -7.45 -1.92
N ALA A 357 24.31 -8.08 -2.20
CA ALA A 357 23.01 -7.41 -2.11
C ALA A 357 22.70 -7.22 -0.62
N VAL A 358 22.26 -6.02 -0.23
CA VAL A 358 21.97 -5.71 1.18
C VAL A 358 20.68 -4.93 1.30
N THR A 359 19.75 -5.45 2.09
CA THR A 359 18.50 -4.79 2.48
C THR A 359 18.50 -4.52 3.98
N CYS A 360 17.80 -3.47 4.42
CA CYS A 360 17.70 -3.04 5.81
C CYS A 360 16.24 -2.80 6.18
N GLY A 361 15.75 -3.45 7.23
CA GLY A 361 14.41 -3.25 7.78
C GLY A 361 14.42 -2.16 8.85
N SER A 362 13.58 -1.14 8.67
CA SER A 362 13.32 -0.15 9.72
C SER A 362 12.47 -0.74 10.85
N LEU A 363 12.44 -0.07 12.01
CA LEU A 363 11.56 -0.48 13.11
C LEU A 363 10.08 -0.47 12.69
N ASP A 364 9.30 -1.45 13.15
CA ASP A 364 7.84 -1.51 12.90
C ASP A 364 7.06 -0.31 13.43
N SER A 365 7.58 0.36 14.46
CA SER A 365 6.95 1.50 15.14
C SER A 365 7.91 2.10 16.17
N MET A 366 7.59 3.31 16.63
CA MET A 366 8.26 4.02 17.72
C MET A 366 7.30 4.26 18.89
N GLU A 367 7.86 4.28 20.10
CA GLU A 367 7.10 4.71 21.29
C GLU A 367 6.78 6.20 21.20
N GLY A 368 5.50 6.53 21.40
CA GLY A 368 5.03 7.90 21.52
C GLY A 368 5.43 8.54 22.85
N THR A 369 5.40 9.86 22.90
CA THR A 369 5.53 10.55 24.19
C THR A 369 4.22 10.43 24.94
N LYS A 370 4.28 9.90 26.18
CA LYS A 370 3.14 9.86 27.10
C LYS A 370 2.53 11.26 27.25
N GLN A 371 1.21 11.34 27.16
CA GLN A 371 0.46 12.60 27.10
C GLN A 371 -0.83 12.48 27.93
N THR A 372 -1.45 13.61 28.28
CA THR A 372 -2.73 13.67 29.01
C THR A 372 -3.77 14.51 28.24
N PRO A 373 -4.14 14.10 27.01
CA PRO A 373 -4.90 14.93 26.08
C PRO A 373 -6.40 14.97 26.38
N LEU A 374 -6.88 14.11 27.28
CA LEU A 374 -8.29 13.91 27.55
C LEU A 374 -8.82 15.01 28.46
N THR A 375 -10.01 15.53 28.14
CA THR A 375 -10.71 16.55 28.92
C THR A 375 -12.20 16.24 28.98
N SER A 376 -12.88 16.73 30.01
CA SER A 376 -14.31 16.56 30.20
C SER A 376 -14.99 17.86 30.61
N THR A 377 -16.31 17.95 30.45
CA THR A 377 -17.08 19.17 30.79
C THR A 377 -17.39 19.32 32.28
N ALA A 378 -17.12 18.28 33.08
CA ALA A 378 -17.35 18.26 34.53
C ALA A 378 -16.30 17.39 35.19
N GLN A 379 -16.06 17.54 36.50
CA GLN A 379 -15.03 16.76 37.19
C GLN A 379 -15.61 15.98 38.36
N THR A 380 -14.87 14.97 38.82
CA THR A 380 -15.16 14.28 40.07
C THR A 380 -15.26 15.30 41.21
N THR A 381 -16.32 15.18 42.00
CA THR A 381 -16.54 16.06 43.16
C THR A 381 -16.44 15.27 44.45
N TYR A 382 -16.30 15.98 45.57
CA TYR A 382 -16.32 15.35 46.89
C TYR A 382 -17.45 15.95 47.72
N LYS A 383 -18.27 15.06 48.28
CA LYS A 383 -19.29 15.43 49.25
C LYS A 383 -18.67 15.40 50.64
N THR A 384 -18.71 16.51 51.36
CA THR A 384 -18.29 16.60 52.76
C THR A 384 -19.50 16.42 53.68
N GLU A 385 -19.38 15.54 54.67
CA GLU A 385 -20.36 15.32 55.74
C GLU A 385 -19.67 15.31 57.11
N GLU A 386 -20.39 15.71 58.16
CA GLU A 386 -19.88 15.67 59.54
C GLU A 386 -20.16 14.28 60.16
N GLY A 387 -19.10 13.63 60.63
CA GLY A 387 -19.13 12.34 61.27
C GLY A 387 -19.70 12.39 62.69
N PRO A 388 -20.00 11.21 63.29
CA PRO A 388 -20.64 11.11 64.61
C PRO A 388 -19.87 11.76 65.77
N ASP A 389 -18.58 12.02 65.59
CA ASP A 389 -17.64 12.62 66.54
C ASP A 389 -17.18 14.04 66.13
N GLY A 390 -17.81 14.63 65.11
CA GLY A 390 -17.44 15.94 64.55
C GLY A 390 -16.29 15.89 63.54
N THR A 391 -15.83 14.70 63.12
CA THR A 391 -14.81 14.57 62.08
C THR A 391 -15.38 14.82 60.68
N GLU A 392 -14.58 15.37 59.76
CA GLU A 392 -15.00 15.57 58.37
C GLU A 392 -14.87 14.26 57.57
N ILE A 393 -15.95 13.80 56.96
CA ILE A 393 -15.98 12.65 56.04
C ILE A 393 -16.12 13.18 54.62
N LYS A 394 -15.14 12.90 53.75
CA LYS A 394 -15.20 13.21 52.32
C LYS A 394 -15.53 11.95 51.52
N THR A 395 -16.66 11.95 50.84
CA THR A 395 -17.09 10.88 49.95
C THR A 395 -16.90 11.31 48.51
N ARG A 396 -16.17 10.52 47.73
CA ARG A 396 -15.93 10.72 46.31
C ARG A 396 -17.23 10.54 45.52
N VAL A 397 -17.52 11.46 44.60
CA VAL A 397 -18.62 11.41 43.63
C VAL A 397 -18.00 11.47 42.23
N PRO A 398 -17.71 10.30 41.62
CA PRO A 398 -17.00 10.22 40.35
C PRO A 398 -17.77 10.89 39.21
N HIS A 399 -17.05 11.54 38.29
CA HIS A 399 -17.61 11.96 37.01
C HIS A 399 -17.27 10.93 35.92
N PRO A 400 -18.27 10.28 35.29
CA PRO A 400 -18.00 9.23 34.31
C PRO A 400 -17.51 9.74 32.95
N GLY A 401 -17.59 11.05 32.69
CA GLY A 401 -17.29 11.65 31.39
C GLY A 401 -18.56 12.12 30.66
N PRO A 402 -18.51 12.27 29.31
CA PRO A 402 -17.45 11.78 28.42
C PRO A 402 -16.13 12.55 28.56
N TYR A 403 -15.02 11.83 28.34
CA TYR A 403 -13.69 12.40 28.18
C TYR A 403 -13.33 12.36 26.70
N LYS A 404 -12.90 13.49 26.15
CA LYS A 404 -12.51 13.63 24.75
C LYS A 404 -11.12 14.26 24.64
N GLY A 405 -10.35 13.84 23.65
CA GLY A 405 -9.01 14.37 23.42
C GLY A 405 -8.44 13.90 22.08
N LYS A 406 -7.24 14.38 21.74
CA LYS A 406 -6.54 14.01 20.51
C LYS A 406 -5.10 13.59 20.81
N ILE A 407 -4.63 12.51 20.20
CA ILE A 407 -3.22 12.13 20.24
C ILE A 407 -2.41 13.14 19.41
N THR A 408 -1.46 13.81 20.04
CA THR A 408 -0.56 14.74 19.35
C THR A 408 0.71 14.02 18.91
N LEU A 409 1.00 14.07 17.61
CA LEU A 409 2.17 13.46 16.98
C LEU A 409 3.17 14.53 16.52
N GLY A 410 4.42 14.12 16.33
CA GLY A 410 5.51 15.04 15.96
C GLY A 410 5.54 15.39 14.48
N HIS A 411 4.81 14.66 13.64
CA HIS A 411 4.74 14.85 12.19
C HIS A 411 3.36 14.43 11.64
N ALA A 412 2.95 14.99 10.50
CA ALA A 412 1.66 14.69 9.87
C ALA A 412 1.57 13.24 9.37
N ASP A 413 2.66 12.75 8.75
CA ASP A 413 2.82 11.35 8.30
C ASP A 413 2.99 10.33 9.44
N GLN A 414 2.68 10.70 10.68
CA GLN A 414 2.65 9.76 11.80
C GLN A 414 1.20 9.44 12.12
N THR A 415 0.97 8.16 12.42
CA THR A 415 -0.35 7.65 12.83
C THR A 415 -0.17 6.76 14.06
N PRO A 416 -1.05 6.82 15.08
CA PRO A 416 -0.98 5.90 16.19
C PRO A 416 -1.18 4.48 15.68
N LYS A 417 -0.35 3.54 16.13
CA LYS A 417 -0.40 2.16 15.68
C LYS A 417 -1.60 1.45 16.32
N PRO A 418 -2.50 0.83 15.54
CA PRO A 418 -3.59 0.03 16.09
C PRO A 418 -3.09 -1.05 17.05
N GLY A 419 -3.83 -1.27 18.14
CA GLY A 419 -3.51 -2.23 19.19
C GLY A 419 -2.52 -1.74 20.24
N THR A 420 -2.09 -0.48 20.19
CA THR A 420 -1.02 0.05 21.07
C THR A 420 -1.46 1.19 22.00
N VAL A 421 -2.65 1.75 21.79
CA VAL A 421 -3.19 2.84 22.60
C VAL A 421 -3.64 2.29 23.95
N LYS A 422 -3.08 2.87 25.00
CA LYS A 422 -3.35 2.51 26.39
C LYS A 422 -3.63 3.77 27.21
N ILE A 423 -4.69 3.72 28.00
CA ILE A 423 -5.08 4.83 28.88
C ILE A 423 -5.03 4.34 30.33
N THR A 424 -4.24 5.02 31.15
CA THR A 424 -4.09 4.73 32.58
C THR A 424 -4.45 5.94 33.41
N ASP A 425 -5.13 5.71 34.53
CA ASP A 425 -5.31 6.72 35.57
C ASP A 425 -4.14 6.66 36.56
N SER A 426 -3.35 7.73 36.64
CA SER A 426 -2.19 7.81 37.51
C SER A 426 -2.52 7.68 39.00
N ASP A 427 -3.75 8.04 39.41
CA ASP A 427 -4.22 7.90 40.79
C ASP A 427 -4.90 6.55 41.05
N GLY A 428 -5.11 5.74 40.00
CA GLY A 428 -5.59 4.37 40.08
C GLY A 428 -7.06 4.22 40.49
N HIS A 429 -7.89 5.25 40.28
CA HIS A 429 -9.32 5.22 40.57
C HIS A 429 -10.13 4.49 39.50
N VAL A 430 -9.61 4.38 38.28
CA VAL A 430 -10.16 3.55 37.21
C VAL A 430 -9.14 2.56 36.66
N ALA A 431 -9.64 1.41 36.22
CA ALA A 431 -8.81 0.40 35.56
C ALA A 431 -8.23 0.89 34.22
N GLN A 432 -7.07 0.32 33.86
CA GLN A 432 -6.46 0.53 32.55
C GLN A 432 -7.42 0.19 31.41
N THR A 433 -7.36 0.99 30.36
CA THR A 433 -8.05 0.78 29.09
C THR A 433 -7.03 0.55 27.98
N THR A 434 -7.36 -0.31 27.02
CA THR A 434 -6.57 -0.51 25.79
C THR A 434 -7.49 -0.50 24.58
N ASP A 435 -7.02 -0.04 23.43
CA ASP A 435 -7.77 -0.24 22.18
C ASP A 435 -7.79 -1.72 21.77
N SER A 436 -8.69 -2.07 20.85
CA SER A 436 -8.78 -3.41 20.28
C SER A 436 -8.42 -3.51 18.82
N GLY A 437 -7.74 -2.50 18.28
CA GLY A 437 -7.20 -2.53 16.93
C GLY A 437 -6.20 -3.66 16.79
N ALA A 438 -6.16 -4.24 15.60
CA ALA A 438 -5.27 -5.35 15.27
C ALA A 438 -4.80 -5.31 13.82
N GLY A 439 -5.58 -4.70 12.93
CA GLY A 439 -5.25 -4.54 11.53
C GLY A 439 -4.35 -3.33 11.31
N ILE A 440 -3.51 -3.43 10.28
CA ILE A 440 -2.68 -2.31 9.85
C ILE A 440 -3.50 -1.23 9.11
N HIS A 441 -4.69 -1.59 8.64
CA HIS A 441 -5.61 -0.69 7.96
C HIS A 441 -6.82 -0.30 8.82
N ASP A 442 -6.79 -0.61 10.13
CA ASP A 442 -7.87 -0.19 11.04
C ASP A 442 -7.93 1.35 11.09
N GLU A 443 -9.06 1.92 10.66
CA GLU A 443 -9.31 3.37 10.76
C GLU A 443 -9.72 3.79 12.17
N GLU A 444 -10.42 2.88 12.88
CA GLU A 444 -10.93 3.08 14.23
C GLU A 444 -10.89 1.78 15.05
N ALA A 445 -10.94 1.89 16.38
CA ALA A 445 -11.09 0.74 17.26
C ALA A 445 -11.83 1.05 18.56
N GLU A 446 -12.53 0.05 19.10
CA GLU A 446 -13.15 0.12 20.43
C GLU A 446 -12.06 0.16 21.52
N LEU A 447 -12.22 1.08 22.48
CA LEU A 447 -11.46 1.10 23.73
C LEU A 447 -12.11 0.15 24.75
N LYS A 448 -11.33 -0.81 25.23
CA LYS A 448 -11.77 -1.87 26.15
C LYS A 448 -11.13 -1.70 27.53
N GLY A 449 -11.98 -1.74 28.56
CA GLY A 449 -11.57 -1.65 29.96
C GLY A 449 -12.69 -2.08 30.89
N THR A 450 -12.37 -2.67 32.04
CA THR A 450 -13.40 -3.21 32.96
C THR A 450 -14.29 -2.13 33.58
N ASP A 451 -13.79 -0.90 33.67
CA ASP A 451 -14.52 0.26 34.21
C ASP A 451 -15.17 1.12 33.12
N LEU A 452 -14.93 0.82 31.83
CA LEU A 452 -15.55 1.53 30.72
C LEU A 452 -16.99 1.08 30.47
N LYS A 453 -17.79 2.04 30.02
CA LYS A 453 -19.12 1.83 29.43
C LYS A 453 -19.04 1.84 27.91
N SER A 454 -18.26 2.74 27.34
CA SER A 454 -17.93 2.81 25.92
C SER A 454 -16.64 3.61 25.73
N GLY A 455 -15.95 3.40 24.62
CA GLY A 455 -14.86 4.27 24.20
C GLY A 455 -14.33 3.84 22.84
N GLU A 456 -13.60 4.75 22.21
CA GLU A 456 -13.19 4.64 20.83
C GLU A 456 -11.91 5.45 20.59
N VAL A 457 -11.07 4.93 19.69
CA VAL A 457 -9.96 5.65 19.08
C VAL A 457 -10.18 5.70 17.57
N GLN A 458 -10.00 6.88 17.01
CA GLN A 458 -9.97 7.15 15.58
C GLN A 458 -8.51 7.38 15.19
N TYR A 459 -7.90 6.47 14.43
CA TYR A 459 -6.45 6.52 14.18
C TYR A 459 -6.06 7.64 13.22
N GLU A 460 -6.86 7.85 12.16
CA GLU A 460 -6.59 8.87 11.15
C GLU A 460 -6.73 10.28 11.74
N THR A 461 -7.89 10.57 12.35
CA THR A 461 -8.15 11.87 12.97
C THR A 461 -7.42 12.03 14.30
N LYS A 462 -6.93 10.93 14.87
CA LYS A 462 -6.20 10.83 16.15
C LYS A 462 -7.08 11.12 17.36
N ASP A 463 -8.40 11.09 17.19
CA ASP A 463 -9.37 11.42 18.23
C ASP A 463 -9.57 10.24 19.20
N LEU A 464 -9.81 10.59 20.46
CA LEU A 464 -10.12 9.67 21.55
C LEU A 464 -11.41 10.12 22.23
N GLU A 465 -12.31 9.19 22.47
CA GLU A 465 -13.49 9.41 23.31
C GLU A 465 -13.72 8.22 24.24
N LEU A 466 -14.01 8.48 25.51
CA LEU A 466 -14.37 7.44 26.45
C LEU A 466 -15.41 7.89 27.47
N LEU A 467 -16.20 6.92 27.92
CA LEU A 467 -17.22 7.07 28.94
C LEU A 467 -17.07 5.92 29.94
N TYR A 468 -16.81 6.26 31.20
CA TYR A 468 -16.78 5.28 32.29
C TYR A 468 -18.20 4.92 32.76
N LYS A 469 -18.30 3.84 33.55
CA LYS A 469 -19.53 3.50 34.28
C LYS A 469 -19.91 4.59 35.28
N ASP A 470 -21.19 4.71 35.60
CA ASP A 470 -21.74 5.84 36.37
C ASP A 470 -21.09 6.07 37.76
N ASP A 471 -20.49 5.04 38.36
CA ASP A 471 -19.79 5.06 39.65
C ASP A 471 -18.25 5.09 39.50
N LYS A 472 -17.75 5.37 38.30
CA LYS A 472 -16.34 5.36 37.91
C LYS A 472 -15.95 6.68 37.23
N GLY A 473 -14.64 6.87 37.10
CA GLY A 473 -14.01 8.06 36.53
C GLY A 473 -12.74 8.43 37.30
N PRO A 474 -11.76 9.12 36.68
CA PRO A 474 -10.57 9.66 37.35
C PRO A 474 -10.92 10.80 38.32
N ASP A 475 -9.96 11.22 39.16
CA ASP A 475 -10.15 12.38 40.05
C ASP A 475 -10.11 13.70 39.27
N LYS A 476 -9.20 13.81 38.31
CA LYS A 476 -9.12 14.93 37.35
C LYS A 476 -8.72 14.38 35.98
N ASP A 477 -9.12 15.10 34.94
CA ASP A 477 -8.84 14.71 33.56
C ASP A 477 -7.34 14.48 33.31
N SER A 478 -6.48 15.30 33.95
CA SER A 478 -5.02 15.21 33.82
C SER A 478 -4.41 13.94 34.40
N ASP A 479 -5.17 13.10 35.12
CA ASP A 479 -4.70 11.80 35.59
C ASP A 479 -4.76 10.73 34.48
N LEU A 480 -5.52 10.99 33.42
CA LEU A 480 -5.64 10.06 32.30
C LEU A 480 -4.42 10.21 31.38
N GLU A 481 -3.43 9.36 31.61
CA GLU A 481 -2.23 9.23 30.78
C GLU A 481 -2.51 8.31 29.60
N VAL A 482 -2.25 8.80 28.39
CA VAL A 482 -2.32 8.05 27.14
C VAL A 482 -0.90 7.67 26.71
N GLU A 483 -0.67 6.38 26.60
CA GLU A 483 0.52 5.73 26.04
C GLU A 483 0.14 5.14 24.67
N TYR A 484 1.05 5.19 23.70
CA TYR A 484 0.80 4.67 22.36
C TYR A 484 2.13 4.44 21.65
N LYS A 485 2.13 3.57 20.64
CA LYS A 485 3.16 3.55 19.60
C LYS A 485 2.63 4.24 18.35
N TYR A 486 3.54 4.68 17.49
CA TYR A 486 3.20 5.24 16.19
C TYR A 486 4.11 4.65 15.11
N TRP A 487 3.61 4.67 13.89
CA TRP A 487 4.35 4.33 12.68
C TRP A 487 4.28 5.48 11.66
N GLY A 488 4.62 5.21 10.40
CA GLY A 488 4.82 6.25 9.39
C GLY A 488 6.21 6.86 9.56
N LEU A 489 6.35 8.19 9.49
CA LEU A 489 7.66 8.83 9.50
C LEU A 489 8.31 8.85 10.92
N ILE A 490 9.14 7.85 11.22
CA ILE A 490 9.79 7.66 12.54
C ILE A 490 11.06 8.48 12.74
N PHE A 491 11.72 8.90 11.66
CA PHE A 491 12.84 9.83 11.73
C PHE A 491 12.67 10.97 10.72
N PRO A 492 11.86 12.00 11.04
CA PRO A 492 11.57 13.07 10.10
C PRO A 492 12.79 13.79 9.56
N ALA A 493 13.81 14.00 10.40
CA ALA A 493 15.05 14.67 9.98
C ALA A 493 15.89 13.88 8.96
N LYS A 494 15.57 12.60 8.74
CA LYS A 494 16.26 11.70 7.79
C LYS A 494 15.31 10.97 6.86
N THR A 495 14.01 11.29 6.86
CA THR A 495 13.02 10.65 5.99
C THR A 495 12.98 9.13 6.12
N VAL A 496 13.09 8.61 7.36
CA VAL A 496 12.96 7.17 7.65
C VAL A 496 11.55 6.86 8.12
N TYR A 497 10.89 5.94 7.42
CA TYR A 497 9.56 5.42 7.71
C TYR A 497 9.66 4.10 8.46
N ALA A 498 8.69 3.82 9.33
CA ALA A 498 8.54 2.55 10.02
C ALA A 498 8.00 1.45 9.11
N TRP A 499 8.22 0.19 9.51
CA TRP A 499 7.71 -1.00 8.83
C TRP A 499 8.04 -1.00 7.34
N HIS A 500 9.24 -0.53 7.01
CA HIS A 500 9.67 -0.30 5.64
C HIS A 500 11.05 -0.87 5.36
N ALA A 501 11.23 -1.43 4.17
CA ALA A 501 12.50 -1.97 3.70
C ALA A 501 13.29 -0.91 2.93
N TYR A 502 14.60 -0.89 3.14
CA TYR A 502 15.55 0.00 2.46
C TYR A 502 16.66 -0.81 1.81
N VAL A 503 17.28 -0.23 0.77
CA VAL A 503 18.42 -0.83 0.07
C VAL A 503 19.68 -0.11 0.47
N PHE A 504 20.76 -0.83 0.75
CA PHE A 504 22.06 -0.19 0.93
C PHE A 504 22.63 0.27 -0.42
N ASP A 505 23.00 1.55 -0.51
CA ASP A 505 23.60 2.14 -1.72
C ASP A 505 25.13 2.29 -1.55
N SER A 506 25.54 3.01 -0.51
CA SER A 506 26.94 3.37 -0.33
C SER A 506 27.27 3.82 1.08
N VAL A 507 28.57 3.93 1.37
CA VAL A 507 29.06 4.69 2.53
C VAL A 507 29.63 6.00 2.03
N VAL A 508 29.16 7.12 2.59
CA VAL A 508 29.57 8.48 2.24
C VAL A 508 29.97 9.20 3.52
N ASP A 509 31.21 9.70 3.58
CA ASP A 509 31.77 10.41 4.75
C ASP A 509 31.59 9.64 6.08
N GLY A 510 31.76 8.31 6.04
CA GLY A 510 31.60 7.43 7.20
C GLY A 510 30.14 7.25 7.65
N LYS A 511 29.17 7.59 6.78
CA LYS A 511 27.73 7.41 7.01
C LYS A 511 27.13 6.46 6.00
N ILE A 512 26.10 5.74 6.41
CA ILE A 512 25.38 4.76 5.61
C ILE A 512 24.36 5.51 4.76
N LYS A 513 24.49 5.43 3.45
CA LYS A 513 23.51 5.93 2.50
C LYS A 513 22.62 4.77 2.06
N LEU A 514 21.33 4.93 2.28
CA LEU A 514 20.31 3.99 1.89
C LEU A 514 19.50 4.55 0.72
N TYR A 515 18.82 3.65 0.01
CA TYR A 515 17.87 3.95 -1.03
C TYR A 515 16.49 3.45 -0.59
N ASN A 516 15.50 4.33 -0.65
CA ASN A 516 14.10 4.03 -0.43
C ASN A 516 13.51 3.41 -1.72
N PRO A 517 12.95 2.19 -1.68
CA PRO A 517 12.39 1.51 -2.85
C PRO A 517 11.19 2.23 -3.47
N TRP A 518 10.59 3.22 -2.80
CA TRP A 518 9.58 4.12 -3.41
C TRP A 518 10.14 4.99 -4.54
N GLY A 519 11.45 5.01 -4.78
CA GLY A 519 12.10 5.90 -5.76
C GLY A 519 12.17 7.36 -5.33
N SER A 520 11.29 7.79 -4.42
CA SER A 520 11.23 9.10 -3.79
C SER A 520 11.60 9.03 -2.30
N CYS A 521 11.56 10.18 -1.60
CA CYS A 521 11.75 10.23 -0.14
C CYS A 521 13.03 9.52 0.34
N GLN A 522 14.14 9.75 -0.38
CA GLN A 522 15.41 9.11 -0.10
C GLN A 522 15.97 9.58 1.24
N PRO A 523 16.39 8.67 2.14
CA PRO A 523 16.92 9.09 3.42
C PRO A 523 18.29 9.74 3.27
N ASP A 524 18.49 10.79 4.06
CA ASP A 524 19.80 11.39 4.25
C ASP A 524 20.79 10.35 4.83
N PRO A 525 22.11 10.44 4.54
CA PRO A 525 23.09 9.52 5.12
C PRO A 525 23.06 9.47 6.66
N LEU A 526 23.04 8.25 7.18
CA LEU A 526 22.88 7.90 8.60
C LEU A 526 24.22 7.58 9.26
N THR A 527 24.46 8.07 10.47
CA THR A 527 25.52 7.56 11.34
C THR A 527 25.19 6.14 11.82
N ALA A 528 26.20 5.43 12.35
CA ALA A 528 25.99 4.12 12.97
C ALA A 528 24.94 4.16 14.09
N ALA A 529 25.03 5.12 15.00
CA ALA A 529 24.09 5.28 16.10
C ALA A 529 22.65 5.57 15.61
N GLU A 530 22.49 6.43 14.59
CA GLU A 530 21.19 6.68 13.97
C GLU A 530 20.61 5.40 13.35
N PHE A 531 21.43 4.67 12.57
CA PHE A 531 21.01 3.40 11.97
C PHE A 531 20.57 2.39 13.04
N GLN A 532 21.33 2.24 14.13
CA GLN A 532 20.96 1.34 15.23
C GLN A 532 19.71 1.77 16.00
N THR A 533 19.37 3.06 15.97
CA THR A 533 18.18 3.57 16.65
C THR A 533 16.91 3.29 15.85
N TYR A 534 16.98 3.32 14.52
CA TYR A 534 15.79 3.30 13.64
C TYR A 534 15.63 2.05 12.78
N PHE A 535 16.60 1.12 12.81
CA PHE A 535 16.56 -0.13 12.06
C PHE A 535 16.62 -1.34 13.00
N SER A 536 15.76 -2.34 12.73
CA SER A 536 15.69 -3.60 13.50
C SER A 536 16.65 -4.65 12.97
N ASP A 537 16.75 -4.75 11.66
CA ASP A 537 17.41 -5.85 10.97
C ASP A 537 18.02 -5.41 9.64
N LEU A 538 18.93 -6.23 9.15
CA LEU A 538 19.44 -6.18 7.80
C LEU A 538 19.67 -7.60 7.30
N SER A 539 19.68 -7.78 5.99
CA SER A 539 19.99 -9.05 5.36
C SER A 539 21.00 -8.85 4.24
N THR A 540 21.90 -9.82 4.08
CA THR A 540 22.85 -9.84 2.97
C THR A 540 22.64 -11.07 2.10
N ASN A 541 22.81 -10.91 0.79
CA ASN A 541 22.74 -12.03 -0.13
C ASN A 541 23.93 -11.99 -1.10
N LYS A 542 24.58 -13.14 -1.28
CA LYS A 542 25.68 -13.29 -2.23
C LYS A 542 25.14 -13.76 -3.56
N VAL A 543 24.70 -12.79 -4.38
CA VAL A 543 24.18 -13.05 -5.72
C VAL A 543 25.16 -13.96 -6.50
N PRO A 544 24.72 -15.03 -7.19
CA PRO A 544 25.58 -15.91 -7.99
C PRO A 544 26.29 -15.21 -9.13
N GLN A 545 27.56 -15.57 -9.41
CA GLN A 545 28.24 -15.08 -10.61
C GLN A 545 27.77 -15.92 -11.78
N LYS A 546 27.58 -15.31 -12.96
CA LYS A 546 27.46 -16.06 -14.20
C LYS A 546 28.66 -16.99 -14.29
N GLU A 547 28.44 -18.29 -14.20
CA GLU A 547 29.51 -19.25 -14.42
C GLU A 547 30.08 -18.94 -15.80
N LYS A 548 31.38 -18.63 -15.87
CA LYS A 548 32.04 -18.56 -17.18
C LYS A 548 31.77 -19.91 -17.83
N PRO A 549 31.25 -19.95 -19.07
CA PRO A 549 31.13 -21.22 -19.78
C PRO A 549 32.48 -21.92 -19.63
N GLU A 550 32.49 -23.12 -19.06
CA GLU A 550 33.71 -23.90 -18.97
C GLU A 550 34.32 -23.90 -20.37
N ALA A 551 35.52 -23.36 -20.48
CA ALA A 551 36.19 -23.21 -21.76
C ALA A 551 36.48 -24.62 -22.29
N GLY A 552 35.54 -25.16 -23.07
CA GLY A 552 35.59 -26.41 -23.83
C GLY A 552 36.38 -27.56 -23.18
N ALA A 553 35.67 -28.51 -22.58
CA ALA A 553 36.18 -29.87 -22.40
C ALA A 553 35.89 -30.72 -23.65
#